data_AF-A0A925E3J7-F1
#
_entry.id   AF-A0A925E3J7-F1
#
_cell.length_a   1.000
_cell.length_b   1.000
_cell.length_c   1.000
_cell.angle_alpha   90.00
_cell.angle_beta   90.00
_cell.angle_gamma   90.00
#
_symmetry.space_group_name_H-M   'P 1'
#
loop_
_entity.id
_entity.type
_entity.pdbx_description
1 polymer ?
#
loop_
_entity_poly.entity_id
_entity_poly.type
_entity_poly.pdbx_seq_one_letter_code
_entity_poly.pdbx_strand_id
1 'polypeptide(L)'
;MFQLDDKFLTDIGLNDLPEEQKKAFLQHIYDELELRVGTKLSDGMSDEQLEEFEAIIDRKDEVIRTWLEKYVPDYYNDEAFGRIQEATGLDVNDAGLRAEYTATKWLEVNRPDYRDVVAGVLDELKKEIVGSRDKILGGDQPTA
;
A
#
# COMPACT_ATOMS: atom_id res chain seq x y z
N MET A 1 -10.84 3.62 5.06
CA MET A 1 -9.43 3.16 5.09
C MET A 1 -9.48 1.67 5.33
N PHE A 2 -8.77 0.88 4.52
CA PHE A 2 -8.61 -0.55 4.80
C PHE A 2 -7.64 -0.68 5.97
N GLN A 3 -8.02 -1.47 6.96
CA GLN A 3 -7.34 -1.60 8.24
C GLN A 3 -7.11 -3.09 8.50
N LEU A 4 -5.86 -3.53 8.29
CA LEU A 4 -5.41 -4.88 8.60
C LEU A 4 -5.05 -4.93 10.09
N ASP A 5 -6.09 -5.11 10.91
CA ASP A 5 -6.03 -5.12 12.37
C ASP A 5 -6.78 -6.36 12.93
N ASP A 6 -6.91 -6.48 14.26
CA ASP A 6 -7.68 -7.58 14.90
C ASP A 6 -9.11 -7.72 14.36
N LYS A 7 -9.72 -6.63 13.88
CA LYS A 7 -11.03 -6.68 13.23
C LYS A 7 -10.99 -7.48 11.93
N PHE A 8 -9.93 -7.34 11.14
CA PHE A 8 -9.72 -8.14 9.92
C PHE A 8 -9.51 -9.61 10.27
N LEU A 9 -8.67 -9.90 11.27
CA LEU A 9 -8.45 -11.27 11.77
C LEU A 9 -9.74 -11.91 12.29
N THR A 10 -10.59 -11.14 12.94
CA THR A 10 -11.91 -11.60 13.39
C THR A 10 -12.81 -11.94 12.22
N ASP A 11 -12.82 -11.12 11.17
CA ASP A 11 -13.66 -11.32 10.00
C ASP A 11 -13.28 -12.60 9.21
N ILE A 12 -11.98 -12.90 9.12
CA ILE A 12 -11.49 -14.14 8.50
C ILE A 12 -11.48 -15.35 9.47
N GLY A 13 -11.85 -15.15 10.74
CA GLY A 13 -11.91 -16.21 11.74
C GLY A 13 -10.55 -16.67 12.30
N LEU A 14 -9.53 -15.81 12.24
CA LEU A 14 -8.19 -16.03 12.79
C LEU A 14 -7.94 -15.25 14.11
N ASN A 15 -9.00 -14.79 14.78
CA ASN A 15 -8.88 -14.05 16.04
C ASN A 15 -8.35 -14.91 17.21
N ASP A 16 -8.45 -16.23 17.12
CA ASP A 16 -7.98 -17.16 18.17
C ASP A 16 -6.45 -17.37 18.15
N LEU A 17 -5.77 -16.88 17.10
CA LEU A 17 -4.32 -16.97 17.00
C LEU A 17 -3.63 -16.19 18.13
N PRO A 18 -2.48 -16.66 18.64
CA PRO A 18 -1.64 -15.90 19.56
C PRO A 18 -1.24 -14.54 18.99
N GLU A 19 -1.12 -13.51 19.82
CA GLU A 19 -0.78 -12.14 19.38
C GLU A 19 0.49 -12.06 18.52
N GLU A 20 1.49 -12.88 18.81
CA GLU A 20 2.72 -12.97 18.00
C GLU A 20 2.45 -13.49 16.59
N GLN A 21 1.64 -14.54 16.47
CA GLN A 21 1.23 -15.10 15.18
C GLN A 21 0.31 -14.15 14.42
N LYS A 22 -0.61 -13.47 15.12
CA LYS A 22 -1.46 -12.44 14.54
C LYS A 22 -0.63 -11.34 13.89
N LYS A 23 0.37 -10.81 14.60
CA LYS A 23 1.26 -9.77 14.07
C LYS A 23 2.06 -10.27 12.86
N ALA A 24 2.65 -11.46 12.96
CA ALA A 24 3.38 -12.06 11.84
C ALA A 24 2.49 -12.29 10.62
N PHE A 25 1.25 -12.73 10.84
CA PHE A 25 0.27 -12.98 9.79
C PHE A 25 -0.21 -11.68 9.14
N LEU A 26 -0.54 -10.66 9.95
CA LEU A 26 -0.89 -9.33 9.44
C LEU A 26 0.25 -8.74 8.61
N GLN A 27 1.49 -8.83 9.10
CA GLN A 27 2.67 -8.38 8.35
C GLN A 27 2.77 -9.11 7.00
N HIS A 28 2.64 -10.44 7.00
CA HIS A 28 2.68 -11.22 5.76
C HIS A 28 1.56 -10.81 4.78
N ILE A 29 0.35 -10.54 5.27
CA ILE A 29 -0.74 -10.04 4.42
C ILE A 29 -0.41 -8.65 3.87
N TYR A 30 0.22 -7.77 4.65
CA TYR A 30 0.67 -6.47 4.15
C TYR A 30 1.68 -6.63 3.01
N ASP A 31 2.70 -7.47 3.20
CA ASP A 31 3.74 -7.71 2.18
C ASP A 31 3.11 -8.31 0.89
N GLU A 32 2.21 -9.28 1.03
CA GLU A 32 1.49 -9.88 -0.11
C GLU A 32 0.55 -8.89 -0.80
N LEU A 33 -0.15 -8.06 -0.03
CA LEU A 33 -1.02 -7.00 -0.55
C LEU A 33 -0.19 -6.01 -1.36
N GLU A 34 0.94 -5.54 -0.84
CA GLU A 34 1.83 -4.61 -1.53
C GLU A 34 2.32 -5.20 -2.86
N LEU A 35 2.79 -6.46 -2.85
CA LEU A 35 3.27 -7.15 -4.05
C LEU A 35 2.18 -7.28 -5.12
N ARG A 36 0.99 -7.75 -4.72
CA ARG A 36 -0.13 -7.98 -5.65
C ARG A 36 -0.74 -6.69 -6.15
N VAL A 37 -0.86 -5.69 -5.29
CA VAL A 37 -1.30 -4.34 -5.66
C VAL A 37 -0.32 -3.75 -6.66
N GLY A 38 0.99 -3.82 -6.42
CA GLY A 38 2.01 -3.37 -7.37
C GLY A 38 1.87 -4.05 -8.74
N THR A 39 1.66 -5.37 -8.76
CA THR A 39 1.46 -6.14 -9.99
C THR A 39 0.15 -5.78 -10.72
N LYS A 40 -0.94 -5.57 -10.00
CA LYS A 40 -2.23 -5.17 -10.62
C LYS A 40 -2.21 -3.71 -11.08
N LEU A 41 -1.46 -2.87 -10.39
CA LEU A 41 -1.23 -1.49 -10.82
C LEU A 41 -0.39 -1.45 -12.09
N SER A 42 0.57 -2.34 -12.26
CA SER A 42 1.34 -2.39 -13.51
C SER A 42 0.56 -2.92 -14.71
N ASP A 43 -0.40 -3.81 -14.52
CA ASP A 43 -1.22 -4.41 -15.60
C ASP A 43 -2.04 -3.39 -16.44
N GLY A 44 -2.22 -2.17 -15.94
CA GLY A 44 -2.96 -1.09 -16.62
C GLY A 44 -2.14 0.15 -16.93
N MET A 45 -0.83 0.12 -16.71
CA MET A 45 0.08 1.24 -16.94
C MET A 45 0.96 0.98 -18.16
N SER A 46 1.34 2.04 -18.85
CA SER A 46 2.39 1.96 -19.88
C SER A 46 3.77 1.84 -19.22
N ASP A 47 4.76 1.28 -19.92
CA ASP A 47 6.14 1.16 -19.42
C ASP A 47 6.69 2.51 -18.92
N GLU A 48 6.43 3.60 -19.65
CA GLU A 48 6.83 4.96 -19.26
C GLU A 48 6.24 5.40 -17.91
N GLN A 49 4.98 5.04 -17.64
CA GLN A 49 4.32 5.35 -16.37
C GLN A 49 4.90 4.52 -15.23
N LEU A 50 5.26 3.27 -15.50
CA LEU A 50 5.91 2.40 -14.52
C LEU A 50 7.30 2.90 -14.16
N GLU A 51 8.11 3.27 -15.15
CA GLU A 51 9.43 3.86 -14.91
C GLU A 51 9.33 5.18 -14.14
N GLU A 52 8.35 6.04 -14.47
CA GLU A 52 8.12 7.29 -13.76
C GLU A 52 7.71 7.03 -12.29
N PHE A 53 6.81 6.08 -12.06
CA PHE A 53 6.38 5.71 -10.71
C PHE A 53 7.51 5.08 -9.90
N GLU A 54 8.26 4.13 -10.47
CA GLU A 54 9.43 3.51 -9.83
C GLU A 54 10.45 4.58 -9.42
N ALA A 55 10.74 5.54 -10.30
CA ALA A 55 11.62 6.64 -9.98
C ALA A 55 11.12 7.52 -8.82
N ILE A 56 9.81 7.73 -8.70
CA ILE A 56 9.20 8.45 -7.58
C ILE A 56 9.35 7.65 -6.28
N ILE A 57 9.10 6.33 -6.32
CA ILE A 57 9.26 5.43 -5.17
C ILE A 57 10.73 5.34 -4.72
N ASP A 58 11.66 5.29 -5.66
CA ASP A 58 13.12 5.37 -5.44
C ASP A 58 13.58 6.74 -4.92
N ARG A 59 12.67 7.71 -4.78
CA ARG A 59 12.94 9.07 -4.31
C ARG A 59 13.92 9.82 -5.22
N LYS A 60 13.85 9.58 -6.54
CA LYS A 60 14.65 10.31 -7.54
C LYS A 60 14.15 11.74 -7.64
N ASP A 61 14.83 12.64 -6.93
CA ASP A 61 14.44 14.03 -6.75
C ASP A 61 14.22 14.79 -8.08
N GLU A 62 15.04 14.53 -9.11
CA GLU A 62 14.87 15.14 -10.43
C GLU A 62 13.54 14.77 -11.09
N VAL A 63 13.15 13.49 -11.02
CA VAL A 63 11.89 12.99 -11.58
C VAL A 63 10.71 13.55 -10.80
N ILE A 64 10.81 13.53 -9.46
CA ILE A 64 9.79 14.07 -8.56
C ILE A 64 9.55 15.56 -8.83
N ARG A 65 10.61 16.36 -8.91
CA ARG A 65 10.51 17.79 -9.21
C ARG A 65 9.86 18.03 -10.56
N THR A 66 10.32 17.34 -11.60
CA THR A 66 9.77 17.46 -12.95
C THR A 66 8.27 17.11 -12.99
N TRP A 67 7.88 16.05 -12.27
CA TRP A 67 6.48 15.64 -12.19
C TRP A 67 5.64 16.68 -11.44
N LEU A 68 6.10 17.14 -10.28
CA LEU A 68 5.41 18.16 -9.49
C LEU A 68 5.25 19.45 -10.28
N GLU A 69 6.29 19.95 -10.95
CA GLU A 69 6.21 21.15 -11.77
C GLU A 69 5.19 21.03 -12.92
N LYS A 70 5.03 19.82 -13.46
CA LYS A 70 4.12 19.55 -14.58
C LYS A 70 2.66 19.38 -14.16
N TYR A 71 2.41 18.63 -13.08
CA TYR A 71 1.04 18.23 -12.68
C TYR A 71 0.53 19.01 -11.47
N VAL A 72 1.42 19.38 -10.54
CA VAL A 72 1.05 20.03 -9.27
C VAL A 72 2.05 21.15 -8.92
N PRO A 73 2.17 22.20 -9.77
CA PRO A 73 3.19 23.23 -9.62
C PRO A 73 3.08 24.01 -8.30
N ASP A 74 1.91 24.01 -7.66
CA ASP A 74 1.64 24.69 -6.40
C ASP A 74 1.39 23.70 -5.24
N TYR A 75 2.09 22.56 -5.25
CA TYR A 75 1.90 21.51 -4.26
C TYR A 75 2.14 21.96 -2.80
N TYR A 76 2.97 22.99 -2.60
CA TYR A 76 3.25 23.56 -1.28
C TYR A 76 2.00 24.14 -0.59
N ASN A 77 1.00 24.54 -1.37
CA ASN A 77 -0.28 25.04 -0.87
C ASN A 77 -1.36 23.95 -0.75
N ASP A 78 -1.06 22.70 -1.14
CA ASP A 78 -1.99 21.59 -1.02
C ASP A 78 -2.13 21.15 0.44
N GLU A 79 -3.36 21.03 0.92
CA GLU A 79 -3.66 20.60 2.29
C GLU A 79 -3.10 19.19 2.58
N ALA A 80 -3.06 18.31 1.58
CA ALA A 80 -2.46 16.99 1.71
C ALA A 80 -0.94 17.08 1.94
N PHE A 81 -0.25 18.03 1.31
CA PHE A 81 1.18 18.24 1.53
C PHE A 81 1.45 18.70 2.97
N GLY A 82 0.66 19.67 3.46
CA GLY A 82 0.74 20.14 4.85
C GLY A 82 0.49 19.02 5.88
N ARG A 83 -0.51 18.16 5.63
CA ARG A 83 -0.81 17.02 6.52
C ARG A 83 0.34 16.01 6.59
N ILE A 84 0.96 15.67 5.45
CA ILE A 84 2.10 14.75 5.43
C ILE A 84 3.30 15.41 6.14
N GLN A 85 3.51 16.70 5.93
CA GLN A 85 4.55 17.45 6.63
C GLN A 85 4.36 17.42 8.15
N GLU A 86 3.14 17.66 8.64
CA GLU A 86 2.82 17.60 10.08
C GLU A 86 2.98 16.17 10.64
N ALA A 87 2.60 15.15 9.88
CA ALA A 87 2.70 13.76 10.31
C ALA A 87 4.16 13.25 10.37
N THR A 88 4.98 13.66 9.42
CA THR A 88 6.38 13.22 9.30
C THR A 88 7.35 14.11 10.06
N GLY A 89 6.99 15.38 10.29
CA GLY A 89 7.86 16.40 10.87
C GLY A 89 9.03 16.80 9.96
N LEU A 90 8.97 16.45 8.67
CA LEU A 90 10.03 16.74 7.70
C LEU A 90 9.98 18.20 7.22
N ASP A 91 11.12 18.70 6.75
CA ASP A 91 11.19 20.03 6.13
C ASP A 91 10.38 20.07 4.83
N VAL A 92 9.79 21.22 4.51
CA VAL A 92 9.05 21.44 3.25
C VAL A 92 9.92 21.18 2.00
N ASN A 93 11.24 21.29 2.11
CA ASN A 93 12.19 21.00 1.06
C ASN A 93 12.82 19.61 1.16
N ASP A 94 12.35 18.76 2.07
CA ASP A 94 12.82 17.39 2.19
C ASP A 94 12.42 16.56 0.96
N ALA A 95 13.37 15.78 0.44
CA ALA A 95 13.14 14.94 -0.72
C ALA A 95 12.22 13.75 -0.41
N GLY A 96 12.28 13.21 0.82
CA GLY A 96 11.38 12.16 1.30
C GLY A 96 9.94 12.65 1.41
N LEU A 97 9.75 13.87 1.95
CA LEU A 97 8.42 14.50 2.00
C LEU A 97 7.81 14.69 0.60
N ARG A 98 8.60 15.25 -0.33
CA ARG A 98 8.16 15.38 -1.73
C ARG A 98 7.84 14.02 -2.35
N ALA A 99 8.68 13.02 -2.15
CA ALA A 99 8.48 11.69 -2.72
C ALA A 99 7.15 11.06 -2.25
N GLU A 100 6.87 11.11 -0.95
CA GLU A 100 5.65 10.53 -0.36
C GLU A 100 4.38 11.22 -0.89
N TYR A 101 4.40 12.56 -0.92
CA TYR A 101 3.30 13.33 -1.50
C TYR A 101 3.14 13.04 -2.99
N THR A 102 4.24 13.02 -3.74
CA THR A 102 4.24 12.80 -5.19
C THR A 102 3.73 11.41 -5.53
N ALA A 103 4.14 10.36 -4.83
CA ALA A 103 3.66 9.00 -5.04
C ALA A 103 2.14 8.92 -4.88
N THR A 104 1.60 9.58 -3.85
CA THR A 104 0.16 9.63 -3.59
C THR A 104 -0.58 10.36 -4.70
N LYS A 105 -0.13 11.57 -5.07
CA LYS A 105 -0.74 12.37 -6.15
C LYS A 105 -0.62 11.71 -7.52
N TRP A 106 0.49 11.04 -7.76
CA TRP A 106 0.74 10.31 -9.00
C TRP A 106 -0.31 9.23 -9.21
N LEU A 107 -0.64 8.47 -8.16
CA LEU A 107 -1.69 7.47 -8.19
C LEU A 107 -3.07 8.11 -8.38
N GLU A 108 -3.38 9.24 -7.74
CA GLU A 108 -4.65 9.95 -7.95
C GLU A 108 -4.85 10.41 -9.40
N VAL A 109 -3.77 10.85 -10.07
CA VAL A 109 -3.80 11.33 -11.45
C VAL A 109 -3.84 10.19 -12.46
N ASN A 110 -3.02 9.16 -12.28
CA ASN A 110 -2.84 8.08 -13.26
C ASN A 110 -3.72 6.86 -13.01
N ARG A 111 -4.15 6.60 -11.76
CA ARG A 111 -4.98 5.46 -11.35
C ARG A 111 -6.09 5.89 -10.40
N PRO A 112 -7.15 6.55 -10.90
CA PRO A 112 -8.33 6.82 -10.10
C PRO A 112 -8.98 5.53 -9.53
N ASP A 113 -8.76 4.40 -10.21
CA ASP A 113 -9.16 3.06 -9.80
C ASP A 113 -8.21 2.40 -8.78
N TYR A 114 -7.13 3.05 -8.34
CA TYR A 114 -6.18 2.51 -7.36
C TYR A 114 -6.90 1.94 -6.13
N ARG A 115 -7.91 2.67 -5.62
CA ARG A 115 -8.69 2.24 -4.46
C ARG A 115 -9.49 0.98 -4.73
N ASP A 116 -10.07 0.86 -5.92
CA ASP A 116 -10.81 -0.32 -6.36
C ASP A 116 -9.88 -1.52 -6.58
N VAL A 117 -8.67 -1.29 -7.12
CA VAL A 117 -7.63 -2.32 -7.27
C VAL A 117 -7.21 -2.87 -5.91
N VAL A 118 -6.86 -1.98 -4.97
CA VAL A 118 -6.50 -2.38 -3.59
C VAL A 118 -7.64 -3.14 -2.93
N ALA A 119 -8.88 -2.66 -3.08
CA ALA A 119 -10.06 -3.33 -2.54
C ALA A 119 -10.26 -4.73 -3.13
N GLY A 120 -10.09 -4.87 -4.45
CA GLY A 120 -10.22 -6.13 -5.17
C GLY A 120 -9.16 -7.14 -4.74
N VAL A 121 -7.89 -6.74 -4.72
CA VAL A 121 -6.78 -7.60 -4.28
C VAL A 121 -6.97 -8.04 -2.82
N LEU A 122 -7.39 -7.13 -1.95
CA LEU A 122 -7.65 -7.45 -0.55
C LEU A 122 -8.81 -8.46 -0.40
N ASP A 123 -9.87 -8.30 -1.19
CA ASP A 123 -11.01 -9.25 -1.18
C ASP A 123 -10.60 -10.64 -1.69
N GLU A 124 -9.75 -10.70 -2.73
CA GLU A 124 -9.15 -11.96 -3.21
C GLU A 124 -8.30 -12.62 -2.12
N LEU A 125 -7.37 -11.88 -1.52
CA LEU A 125 -6.53 -12.37 -0.41
C LEU A 125 -7.38 -12.88 0.76
N LYS A 126 -8.42 -12.14 1.12
CA LYS A 126 -9.35 -12.52 2.18
C LYS A 126 -10.03 -13.86 1.87
N LYS A 127 -10.52 -14.05 0.65
CA LYS A 127 -11.14 -15.32 0.21
C LYS A 127 -10.14 -16.47 0.22
N GLU A 128 -8.91 -16.24 -0.21
CA GLU A 128 -7.84 -17.25 -0.18
C GLU A 128 -7.48 -17.67 1.24
N ILE A 129 -7.36 -16.70 2.15
CA ILE A 129 -7.06 -16.96 3.56
C ILE A 129 -8.21 -17.72 4.20
N VAL A 130 -9.46 -17.32 3.98
CA VAL A 130 -10.64 -18.03 4.51
C VAL A 130 -10.71 -19.46 3.95
N GLY A 131 -10.43 -19.66 2.67
CA GLY A 131 -10.38 -20.99 2.05
C GLY A 131 -9.20 -21.84 2.53
N SER A 132 -8.11 -21.21 2.98
CA SER A 132 -6.92 -21.88 3.53
C SER A 132 -6.95 -21.95 5.06
N ARG A 133 -7.98 -21.39 5.71
CA ARG A 133 -8.07 -21.23 7.15
C ARG A 133 -7.95 -22.57 7.89
N ASP A 134 -8.63 -23.60 7.41
CA ASP A 134 -8.58 -24.92 8.01
C ASP A 134 -7.18 -25.57 7.93
N LYS A 135 -6.35 -25.20 6.94
CA LYS A 135 -4.95 -25.62 6.87
C LYS A 135 -4.05 -24.80 7.80
N ILE A 136 -4.34 -23.52 7.97
CA ILE A 136 -3.62 -22.61 8.87
C ILE A 136 -3.87 -23.01 10.33
N LEU A 137 -5.13 -23.31 10.69
CA LEU A 137 -5.53 -23.73 12.04
C LEU A 137 -5.31 -25.23 12.31
N GLY A 138 -5.34 -26.07 11.27
CA GLY A 138 -5.18 -27.53 11.38
C GLY A 138 -3.74 -28.02 11.27
N GLY A 139 -2.75 -27.12 11.15
CA GLY A 139 -1.32 -27.46 11.10
C GLY A 139 -0.74 -27.99 12.43
N ASP A 140 -1.49 -27.90 13.53
CA ASP A 140 -1.20 -28.56 14.80
C ASP A 140 -2.05 -29.84 14.93
N GLN A 141 -1.80 -30.84 14.07
CA GLN A 141 -2.14 -32.21 14.40
C GLN A 141 -0.86 -32.92 14.86
N PRO A 142 -0.72 -33.24 16.16
CA PRO A 142 0.34 -34.12 16.59
C PRO A 142 0.11 -35.48 15.93
N THR A 143 1.04 -35.86 15.05
CA THR A 143 1.15 -37.24 14.58
C THR A 143 1.34 -38.14 15.80
N ALA A 144 0.31 -38.93 16.08
CA ALA A 144 0.30 -39.97 17.10
C ALA A 144 1.28 -41.12 16.78
#